data_AF-A0A2P2GNK5-F1
#
_entry.id   AF-A0A2P2GNK5-F1
#
_cell.length_a   1.000
_cell.length_b   1.000
_cell.length_c   1.000
_cell.angle_alpha   90.00
_cell.angle_beta   90.00
_cell.angle_gamma   90.00
#
_symmetry.space_group_name_H-M   'P 1'
#
loop_
_entity.id
_entity.type
_entity.pdbx_description
1 polymer ?
#
loop_
_entity_poly.entity_id
_entity_poly.type
_entity_poly.pdbx_seq_one_letter_code
_entity_poly.pdbx_strand_id
1 'polypeptide(L)'
;MKFRHILATAVAAALTAPVVALSAAPAFADVRQEAKPTIEQLRLAVTKAQAAYDAAVTANAEVQKKVLATLKSLGPGGDHPLAVASDAAEKEAKAAAAAKTEADAELEKARAGQDALPDDATAEQEAAAQKAVDAAQKAVDQAVAAKTAADAKAERASGDLVDAQAAAAHEAAVARSAKEDALKALDAAKKELADAEKAAGEKDCARDDVLAVSMTGPKAIEAGGSGVFTYRVTNTSERTLEKVTSSAFAFGWDRIEQDWRHVHLAWSSADSPKWQTGGKGYAHLSSALKPGGSVDFKLRVSVDAETESTKGELVVDPARYSDTTGSCGVAKDGGYEQFVISHRPGEPAPDKGSEEGSDKGSGKGSGNGDTAEQGGSSQAPVTGGTSGTSGTSGDALATTGADFSTLPIALTGGAAVVLGAGAMVLVRRRKAGADA
;
A
#
# COMPACT_ATOMS: atom_id res chain seq x y z
N MET A 1 30.76 -2.03 -23.08
CA MET A 1 30.52 -3.48 -22.95
C MET A 1 29.09 -3.67 -22.50
N LYS A 2 28.35 -4.59 -23.15
CA LYS A 2 26.96 -4.89 -22.83
C LYS A 2 26.92 -5.73 -21.55
N PHE A 3 26.51 -5.15 -20.42
CA PHE A 3 26.19 -5.93 -19.23
C PHE A 3 24.68 -6.19 -19.20
N ARG A 4 24.33 -7.42 -19.59
CA ARG A 4 23.00 -7.98 -19.39
C ARG A 4 22.91 -8.54 -17.97
N HIS A 5 21.96 -7.97 -17.23
CA HIS A 5 21.21 -8.43 -16.05
C HIS A 5 21.74 -9.55 -15.14
N ILE A 6 21.81 -9.24 -13.84
CA ILE A 6 21.57 -10.18 -12.73
C ILE A 6 20.69 -9.50 -11.64
N LEU A 7 19.42 -9.92 -11.63
CA LEU A 7 18.46 -10.16 -10.52
C LEU A 7 18.38 -9.30 -9.25
N ALA A 8 17.17 -8.75 -9.02
CA ALA A 8 16.32 -8.92 -7.81
C ALA A 8 14.90 -8.43 -8.17
N THR A 9 13.95 -9.26 -8.61
CA THR A 9 13.01 -10.12 -7.87
C THR A 9 12.29 -9.50 -6.66
N ALA A 10 10.95 -9.53 -6.76
CA ALA A 10 9.91 -9.43 -5.72
C ALA A 10 9.43 -8.04 -5.26
N VAL A 11 8.29 -7.58 -5.79
CA VAL A 11 7.00 -7.60 -5.08
C VAL A 11 5.88 -7.82 -6.10
N ALA A 12 5.41 -9.07 -6.18
CA ALA A 12 4.07 -9.37 -6.69
C ALA A 12 3.12 -9.34 -5.49
N ALA A 13 2.18 -8.41 -5.48
CA ALA A 13 1.03 -8.43 -4.58
C ALA A 13 -0.24 -8.38 -5.43
N ALA A 14 -0.86 -9.55 -5.50
CA ALA A 14 -2.23 -9.89 -5.91
C ALA A 14 -3.14 -8.76 -6.41
N LEU A 15 -3.41 -8.75 -7.72
CA LEU A 15 -4.65 -8.25 -8.30
C LEU A 15 -5.33 -9.37 -9.07
N THR A 16 -5.85 -10.35 -8.35
CA THR A 16 -6.82 -11.32 -8.87
C THR A 16 -8.22 -10.86 -8.51
N ALA A 17 -8.83 -10.09 -9.41
CA ALA A 17 -10.27 -10.12 -9.60
C ALA A 17 -10.51 -10.16 -11.12
N PRO A 18 -11.24 -11.17 -11.65
CA PRO A 18 -11.50 -11.25 -13.07
C PRO A 18 -12.45 -10.10 -13.47
N VAL A 19 -11.94 -9.16 -14.25
CA VAL A 19 -12.77 -8.31 -15.12
C VAL A 19 -13.21 -9.20 -16.29
N VAL A 20 -14.11 -10.14 -16.01
CA VAL A 20 -14.86 -10.88 -17.02
C VAL A 20 -16.32 -10.53 -16.80
N ALA A 21 -16.75 -9.45 -17.43
CA ALA A 21 -18.08 -9.24 -18.01
C ALA A 21 -18.27 -7.74 -18.30
N LEU A 22 -17.76 -7.23 -19.41
CA LEU A 22 -18.32 -6.05 -20.13
C LEU A 22 -17.63 -5.75 -21.46
N SER A 23 -17.06 -6.76 -22.13
CA SER A 23 -16.60 -6.63 -23.52
C SER A 23 -17.48 -7.50 -24.42
N ALA A 24 -18.64 -6.96 -24.83
CA ALA A 24 -19.39 -7.48 -25.96
C ALA A 24 -19.46 -6.40 -27.04
N ALA A 25 -18.80 -6.67 -28.18
CA ALA A 25 -18.98 -5.95 -29.43
C ALA A 25 -20.26 -6.47 -30.15
N PRO A 26 -20.78 -5.78 -31.17
CA PRO A 26 -22.21 -5.60 -31.40
C PRO A 26 -22.80 -6.67 -32.32
N ALA A 27 -23.83 -7.36 -31.86
CA ALA A 27 -24.87 -7.95 -32.70
C ALA A 27 -25.95 -8.50 -31.77
N PHE A 28 -27.01 -7.71 -31.57
CA PHE A 28 -28.41 -8.09 -31.41
C PHE A 28 -29.10 -6.87 -30.82
N ALA A 29 -29.89 -6.21 -31.66
CA ALA A 29 -30.81 -5.17 -31.26
C ALA A 29 -31.91 -5.81 -30.39
N ASP A 30 -31.68 -5.84 -29.09
CA ASP A 30 -32.72 -5.97 -28.09
C ASP A 30 -32.40 -4.94 -27.01
N VAL A 31 -33.23 -3.91 -26.93
CA VAL A 31 -33.04 -2.77 -26.01
C VAL A 31 -33.40 -3.25 -24.61
N ARG A 32 -32.49 -4.00 -23.97
CA ARG A 32 -32.47 -4.05 -22.50
C ARG A 32 -31.96 -2.71 -22.04
N GLN A 33 -32.85 -1.86 -21.54
CA GLN A 33 -32.46 -0.79 -20.62
C GLN A 33 -31.59 -1.43 -19.54
N GLU A 34 -30.28 -1.18 -19.56
CA GLU A 34 -29.44 -1.48 -18.41
C GLU A 34 -30.06 -0.75 -17.22
N ALA A 35 -30.58 -1.51 -16.27
CA ALA A 35 -31.15 -0.95 -15.06
C ALA A 35 -30.09 -0.06 -14.42
N LYS A 36 -30.40 1.24 -14.24
CA LYS A 36 -29.49 2.16 -13.56
C LYS A 36 -29.05 1.54 -12.23
N PRO A 37 -27.76 1.62 -11.87
CA PRO A 37 -27.28 1.08 -10.61
C PRO A 37 -28.10 1.67 -9.45
N THR A 38 -28.53 0.81 -8.54
CA THR A 38 -29.25 1.20 -7.33
C THR A 38 -28.36 2.08 -6.44
N ILE A 39 -28.96 2.92 -5.60
CA ILE A 39 -28.21 3.76 -4.63
C ILE A 39 -27.28 2.89 -3.76
N GLU A 40 -27.72 1.71 -3.35
CA GLU A 40 -26.91 0.77 -2.58
C GLU A 40 -25.68 0.26 -3.35
N GLN A 41 -25.82 0.00 -4.67
CA GLN A 41 -24.68 -0.34 -5.52
C GLN A 41 -23.71 0.82 -5.68
N LEU A 42 -24.19 2.07 -5.73
CA LEU A 42 -23.35 3.26 -5.81
C LEU A 42 -22.62 3.54 -4.48
N ARG A 43 -23.26 3.32 -3.33
CA ARG A 43 -22.61 3.37 -2.01
C ARG A 43 -21.51 2.32 -1.87
N LEU A 44 -21.77 1.11 -2.36
CA LEU A 44 -20.76 0.06 -2.44
C LEU A 44 -19.61 0.45 -3.38
N ALA A 45 -19.90 1.10 -4.51
CA ALA A 45 -18.87 1.60 -5.43
C ALA A 45 -17.99 2.67 -4.78
N VAL A 46 -18.58 3.62 -4.04
CA VAL A 46 -17.82 4.62 -3.26
C VAL A 46 -16.93 3.94 -2.21
N THR A 47 -17.46 2.96 -1.48
CA THR A 47 -16.69 2.21 -0.47
C THR A 47 -15.49 1.49 -1.09
N LYS A 48 -15.69 0.82 -2.23
CA LYS A 48 -14.62 0.14 -2.96
C LYS A 48 -13.58 1.13 -3.51
N ALA A 49 -14.03 2.27 -4.05
CA ALA A 49 -13.13 3.31 -4.56
C ALA A 49 -12.34 3.98 -3.42
N GLN A 50 -12.93 4.16 -2.24
CA GLN A 50 -12.25 4.66 -1.06
C GLN A 50 -11.15 3.69 -0.60
N ALA A 51 -11.47 2.40 -0.49
CA ALA A 51 -10.48 1.38 -0.15
C ALA A 51 -9.32 1.32 -1.17
N ALA A 52 -9.62 1.49 -2.47
CA ALA A 52 -8.59 1.56 -3.50
C ALA A 52 -7.70 2.81 -3.37
N TYR A 53 -8.30 3.96 -3.05
CA TYR A 53 -7.56 5.20 -2.78
C TYR A 53 -6.67 5.07 -1.54
N ASP A 54 -7.17 4.52 -0.44
CA ASP A 54 -6.40 4.34 0.80
C ASP A 54 -5.22 3.37 0.60
N ALA A 55 -5.44 2.30 -0.17
CA ALA A 55 -4.38 1.40 -0.60
C ALA A 55 -3.32 2.12 -1.46
N ALA A 56 -3.75 2.96 -2.41
CA ALA A 56 -2.84 3.73 -3.26
C ALA A 56 -2.06 4.81 -2.46
N VAL A 57 -2.66 5.42 -1.45
CA VAL A 57 -1.99 6.34 -0.52
C VAL A 57 -0.89 5.62 0.25
N THR A 58 -1.19 4.45 0.82
CA THR A 58 -0.23 3.62 1.55
C THR A 58 0.91 3.16 0.64
N ALA A 59 0.59 2.63 -0.54
CA ALA A 59 1.58 2.20 -1.52
C ALA A 59 2.48 3.36 -1.97
N ASN A 60 1.91 4.54 -2.24
CA ASN A 60 2.69 5.72 -2.58
C ASN A 60 3.62 6.13 -1.42
N ALA A 61 3.16 6.12 -0.18
CA ALA A 61 4.01 6.46 0.97
C ALA A 61 5.22 5.53 1.10
N GLU A 62 5.02 4.22 0.95
CA GLU A 62 6.09 3.22 0.95
C GLU A 62 7.08 3.41 -0.21
N VAL A 63 6.58 3.68 -1.42
CA VAL A 63 7.45 3.99 -2.58
C VAL A 63 8.25 5.26 -2.36
N GLN A 64 7.63 6.35 -1.88
CA GLN A 64 8.36 7.59 -1.60
C GLN A 64 9.47 7.39 -0.57
N LYS A 65 9.22 6.60 0.48
CA LYS A 65 10.22 6.27 1.49
C LYS A 65 11.42 5.51 0.89
N LYS A 66 11.16 4.51 0.05
CA LYS A 66 12.21 3.75 -0.65
C LYS A 66 12.99 4.63 -1.61
N VAL A 67 12.31 5.42 -2.44
CA VAL A 67 12.95 6.33 -3.40
C VAL A 67 13.82 7.37 -2.69
N LEU A 68 13.36 7.94 -1.57
CA LEU A 68 14.19 8.85 -0.77
C LEU A 68 15.46 8.18 -0.23
N ALA A 69 15.36 6.94 0.25
CA ALA A 69 16.54 6.18 0.70
C ALA A 69 17.51 5.91 -0.46
N THR A 70 16.99 5.51 -1.62
CA THR A 70 17.77 5.28 -2.84
C THR A 70 18.46 6.56 -3.30
N LEU A 71 17.73 7.67 -3.42
CA LEU A 71 18.29 8.96 -3.83
C LEU A 71 19.34 9.48 -2.83
N LYS A 72 19.18 9.21 -1.53
CA LYS A 72 20.20 9.51 -0.54
C LYS A 72 21.48 8.69 -0.77
N SER A 73 21.36 7.39 -1.06
CA SER A 73 22.51 6.54 -1.40
C SER A 73 23.19 6.92 -2.72
N LEU A 74 22.41 7.43 -3.68
CA LEU A 74 22.90 7.95 -4.97
C LEU A 74 23.36 9.42 -4.92
N GLY A 75 23.24 10.08 -3.76
CA GLY A 75 23.60 11.47 -3.60
C GLY A 75 25.11 11.67 -3.41
N PRO A 76 25.57 12.93 -3.35
CA PRO A 76 26.97 13.25 -3.05
C PRO A 76 27.40 12.62 -1.72
N GLY A 77 28.51 11.88 -1.72
CA GLY A 77 29.01 11.16 -0.54
C GLY A 77 28.13 9.98 -0.11
N GLY A 78 27.22 9.53 -0.96
CA GLY A 78 26.43 8.32 -0.76
C GLY A 78 27.26 7.04 -0.92
N ASP A 79 26.73 5.94 -0.40
CA ASP A 79 27.36 4.62 -0.39
C ASP A 79 26.99 3.75 -1.60
N HIS A 80 26.12 4.24 -2.49
CA HIS A 80 25.74 3.49 -3.69
C HIS A 80 26.96 3.31 -4.62
N PRO A 81 27.19 2.12 -5.20
CA PRO A 81 28.34 1.87 -6.06
C PRO A 81 28.51 2.87 -7.21
N LEU A 82 27.40 3.34 -7.79
CA LEU A 82 27.42 4.37 -8.84
C LEU A 82 27.88 5.74 -8.32
N ALA A 83 27.48 6.14 -7.11
CA ALA A 83 27.93 7.40 -6.51
C ALA A 83 29.43 7.34 -6.21
N VAL A 84 29.89 6.24 -5.61
CA VAL A 84 31.31 5.98 -5.34
C VAL A 84 32.14 5.96 -6.64
N ALA A 85 31.63 5.32 -7.70
CA ALA A 85 32.30 5.26 -8.99
C ALA A 85 32.39 6.64 -9.65
N SER A 86 31.32 7.44 -9.56
CA SER A 86 31.29 8.82 -10.07
C SER A 86 32.30 9.70 -9.33
N ASP A 87 32.31 9.68 -8.00
CA ASP A 87 33.27 10.42 -7.17
C ASP A 87 34.73 10.03 -7.46
N ALA A 88 34.98 8.72 -7.64
CA ALA A 88 36.32 8.22 -7.97
C ALA A 88 36.76 8.68 -9.36
N ALA A 89 35.88 8.62 -10.35
CA ALA A 89 36.18 9.06 -11.71
C ALA A 89 36.39 10.58 -11.79
N GLU A 90 35.64 11.37 -11.03
CA GLU A 90 35.84 12.83 -10.95
C GLU A 90 37.20 13.16 -10.31
N LYS A 91 37.61 12.44 -9.25
CA LYS A 91 38.94 12.61 -8.65
C LYS A 91 40.06 12.26 -9.62
N GLU A 92 39.90 11.18 -10.40
CA GLU A 92 40.85 10.78 -11.43
C GLU A 92 40.96 11.83 -12.54
N ALA A 93 39.83 12.39 -13.01
CA ALA A 93 39.82 13.47 -13.99
C ALA A 93 40.52 14.73 -13.48
N LYS A 94 40.29 15.11 -12.21
CA LYS A 94 40.99 16.23 -11.56
C LYS A 94 42.50 15.99 -11.47
N ALA A 95 42.92 14.78 -11.10
CA ALA A 95 44.33 14.42 -11.03
C ALA A 95 45.01 14.46 -12.42
N ALA A 96 44.34 13.92 -13.45
CA ALA A 96 44.84 13.94 -14.81
C ALA A 96 44.92 15.37 -15.38
N ALA A 97 43.96 16.24 -15.04
CA ALA A 97 44.02 17.65 -15.37
C ALA A 97 45.22 18.36 -14.73
N ALA A 98 45.49 18.10 -13.45
CA ALA A 98 46.65 18.64 -12.75
C ALA A 98 47.97 18.16 -13.37
N ALA A 99 48.08 16.87 -13.69
CA ALA A 99 49.25 16.30 -14.35
C ALA A 99 49.50 16.93 -15.74
N LYS A 100 48.44 17.24 -16.49
CA LYS A 100 48.57 17.97 -17.75
C LYS A 100 49.11 19.39 -17.53
N THR A 101 48.60 20.11 -16.54
CA THR A 101 49.10 21.46 -16.21
C THR A 101 50.58 21.43 -15.83
N GLU A 102 51.02 20.42 -15.09
CA GLU A 102 52.43 20.22 -14.75
C GLU A 102 53.28 19.91 -15.99
N ALA A 103 52.82 19.00 -16.85
CA ALA A 103 53.52 18.66 -18.10
C ALA A 103 53.64 19.87 -19.05
N ASP A 104 52.58 20.67 -19.17
CA ASP A 104 52.59 21.91 -19.97
C ASP A 104 53.65 22.90 -19.42
N ALA A 105 53.72 23.05 -18.09
CA ALA A 105 54.70 23.92 -17.45
C ALA A 105 56.15 23.45 -17.65
N GLU A 106 56.40 22.14 -17.64
CA GLU A 106 57.73 21.59 -17.92
C GLU A 106 58.13 21.76 -19.39
N LEU A 107 57.18 21.65 -20.33
CA LEU A 107 57.44 21.95 -21.74
C LEU A 107 57.81 23.43 -21.95
N GLU A 108 57.10 24.35 -21.30
CA GLU A 108 57.44 25.79 -21.34
C GLU A 108 58.84 26.06 -20.76
N LYS A 109 59.21 25.42 -19.65
CA LYS A 109 60.58 25.53 -19.09
C LYS A 109 61.64 24.96 -20.03
N ALA A 110 61.38 23.81 -20.66
CA ALA A 110 62.32 23.19 -21.58
C ALA A 110 62.56 24.07 -22.82
N ARG A 111 61.50 24.67 -23.37
CA ARG A 111 61.59 25.64 -24.47
C ARG A 111 62.36 26.88 -24.07
N ALA A 112 62.04 27.47 -22.91
CA ALA A 112 62.79 28.62 -22.39
C ALA A 112 64.28 28.30 -22.17
N GLY A 113 64.60 27.09 -21.72
CA GLY A 113 65.98 26.62 -21.58
C GLY A 113 66.71 26.46 -22.92
N GLN A 114 66.00 26.04 -23.97
CA GLN A 114 66.53 25.99 -25.34
C GLN A 114 66.76 27.40 -25.90
N ASP A 115 65.80 28.31 -25.71
CA ASP A 115 65.88 29.70 -26.20
C ASP A 115 66.96 30.53 -25.48
N ALA A 116 67.34 30.13 -24.26
CA ALA A 116 68.38 30.80 -23.47
C ALA A 116 69.80 30.32 -23.77
N LEU A 117 69.99 29.38 -24.71
CA LEU A 117 71.33 28.97 -25.15
C LEU A 117 72.07 30.16 -25.78
N PRO A 118 73.37 30.35 -25.47
CA PRO A 118 74.16 31.41 -26.08
C PRO A 118 74.47 31.09 -27.55
N ASP A 119 74.80 32.12 -28.34
CA ASP A 119 75.13 31.97 -29.77
C ASP A 119 76.36 31.08 -30.04
N ASP A 120 77.22 30.88 -29.03
CA ASP A 120 78.39 29.99 -29.08
C ASP A 120 78.14 28.62 -28.43
N ALA A 121 76.87 28.25 -28.19
CA ALA A 121 76.49 26.95 -27.67
C ALA A 121 77.08 25.81 -28.52
N THR A 122 77.61 24.81 -27.84
CA THR A 122 78.14 23.60 -28.48
C THR A 122 77.01 22.75 -29.06
N ALA A 123 77.32 21.97 -30.09
CA ALA A 123 76.37 21.01 -30.67
C ALA A 123 75.81 20.04 -29.61
N GLU A 124 76.62 19.67 -28.61
CA GLU A 124 76.17 18.85 -27.48
C GLU A 124 75.13 19.56 -26.61
N GLN A 125 75.27 20.88 -26.37
CA GLN A 125 74.30 21.67 -25.59
C GLN A 125 72.98 21.84 -26.34
N GLU A 126 73.03 22.14 -27.64
CA GLU A 126 71.84 22.22 -28.50
C GLU A 126 71.10 20.88 -28.54
N ALA A 127 71.82 19.78 -28.73
CA ALA A 127 71.24 18.44 -28.76
C ALA A 127 70.60 18.06 -27.41
N ALA A 128 71.21 18.45 -26.29
CA ALA A 128 70.66 18.23 -24.96
C ALA A 128 69.37 19.02 -24.72
N ALA A 129 69.33 20.30 -25.13
CA ALA A 129 68.14 21.14 -25.01
C ALA A 129 66.99 20.63 -25.88
N GLN A 130 67.27 20.28 -27.14
CA GLN A 130 66.26 19.69 -28.03
C GLN A 130 65.70 18.39 -27.45
N LYS A 131 66.57 17.52 -26.92
CA LYS A 131 66.15 16.28 -26.26
C LYS A 131 65.24 16.54 -25.04
N ALA A 132 65.49 17.61 -24.29
CA ALA A 132 64.63 18.01 -23.17
C ALA A 132 63.25 18.46 -23.65
N VAL A 133 63.18 19.27 -24.71
CA VAL A 133 61.91 19.68 -25.34
C VAL A 133 61.14 18.48 -25.88
N ASP A 134 61.79 17.57 -26.59
CA ASP A 134 61.15 16.36 -27.13
C ASP A 134 60.59 15.47 -26.01
N ALA A 135 61.34 15.33 -24.91
CA ALA A 135 60.89 14.57 -23.74
C ALA A 135 59.68 15.23 -23.05
N ALA A 136 59.70 16.55 -22.87
CA ALA A 136 58.61 17.30 -22.27
C ALA A 136 57.35 17.28 -23.16
N GLN A 137 57.51 17.41 -24.49
CA GLN A 137 56.40 17.30 -25.44
C GLN A 137 55.75 15.92 -25.37
N LYS A 138 56.55 14.85 -25.30
CA LYS A 138 56.03 13.49 -25.13
C LYS A 138 55.26 13.34 -23.80
N ALA A 139 55.73 13.96 -22.72
CA ALA A 139 55.01 13.96 -21.44
C ALA A 139 53.68 14.71 -21.54
N VAL A 140 53.62 15.84 -22.25
CA VAL A 140 52.38 16.56 -22.56
C VAL A 140 51.41 15.68 -23.34
N ASP A 141 51.87 15.01 -24.40
CA ASP A 141 51.01 14.13 -25.21
C ASP A 141 50.42 12.98 -24.39
N GLN A 142 51.22 12.39 -23.50
CA GLN A 142 50.77 11.37 -22.56
C GLN A 142 49.75 11.92 -21.56
N ALA A 143 49.98 13.10 -21.00
CA ALA A 143 49.07 13.74 -20.06
C ALA A 143 47.75 14.16 -20.73
N VAL A 144 47.78 14.62 -21.98
CA VAL A 144 46.59 14.89 -22.81
C VAL A 144 45.76 13.63 -23.01
N ALA A 145 46.40 12.52 -23.39
CA ALA A 145 45.73 11.24 -23.57
C ALA A 145 45.11 10.73 -22.26
N ALA A 146 45.86 10.80 -21.16
CA ALA A 146 45.39 10.42 -19.82
C ALA A 146 44.19 11.27 -19.37
N LYS A 147 44.27 12.60 -19.55
CA LYS A 147 43.16 13.51 -19.25
C LYS A 147 41.92 13.18 -20.06
N THR A 148 42.08 12.97 -21.37
CA THR A 148 40.96 12.62 -22.26
C THR A 148 40.28 11.33 -21.81
N ALA A 149 41.07 10.32 -21.44
CA ALA A 149 40.53 9.05 -20.93
C ALA A 149 39.80 9.21 -19.59
N ALA A 150 40.38 9.98 -18.67
CA ALA A 150 39.80 10.24 -17.34
C ALA A 150 38.50 11.06 -17.42
N ASP A 151 38.45 12.10 -18.26
CA ASP A 151 37.25 12.89 -18.51
C ASP A 151 36.13 12.01 -19.09
N ALA A 152 36.43 11.19 -20.09
CA ALA A 152 35.46 10.27 -20.68
C ALA A 152 34.98 9.20 -19.69
N LYS A 153 35.78 8.84 -18.69
CA LYS A 153 35.39 7.95 -17.60
C LYS A 153 34.45 8.66 -16.62
N ALA A 154 34.78 9.89 -16.24
CA ALA A 154 33.95 10.72 -15.36
C ALA A 154 32.58 11.02 -15.98
N GLU A 155 32.54 11.34 -17.28
CA GLU A 155 31.29 11.58 -18.01
C GLU A 155 30.38 10.35 -18.00
N ARG A 156 30.93 9.16 -18.27
CA ARG A 156 30.15 7.91 -18.22
C ARG A 156 29.63 7.60 -16.83
N ALA A 157 30.48 7.70 -15.80
CA ALA A 157 30.09 7.41 -14.42
C ALA A 157 29.04 8.40 -13.89
N SER A 158 29.12 9.68 -14.30
CA SER A 158 28.10 10.68 -14.02
C SER A 158 26.78 10.38 -14.76
N GLY A 159 26.86 10.00 -16.04
CA GLY A 159 25.69 9.56 -16.82
C GLY A 159 24.96 8.39 -16.17
N ASP A 160 25.69 7.33 -15.81
CA ASP A 160 25.11 6.15 -15.14
C ASP A 160 24.45 6.52 -13.79
N LEU A 161 25.04 7.45 -13.03
CA LEU A 161 24.47 7.94 -11.78
C LEU A 161 23.17 8.71 -12.01
N VAL A 162 23.15 9.61 -12.99
CA VAL A 162 21.95 10.40 -13.36
C VAL A 162 20.84 9.48 -13.86
N ASP A 163 21.15 8.47 -14.67
CA ASP A 163 20.17 7.49 -15.15
C ASP A 163 19.54 6.72 -13.99
N ALA A 164 20.34 6.33 -12.98
CA ALA A 164 19.83 5.67 -11.78
C ALA A 164 18.93 6.60 -10.94
N GLN A 165 19.30 7.87 -10.80
CA GLN A 165 18.49 8.88 -10.12
C GLN A 165 17.15 9.12 -10.87
N ALA A 166 17.19 9.19 -12.20
CA ALA A 166 16.01 9.33 -13.04
C ALA A 166 15.07 8.12 -12.94
N ALA A 167 15.63 6.90 -12.91
CA ALA A 167 14.84 5.68 -12.71
C ALA A 167 14.12 5.69 -11.34
N ALA A 168 14.80 6.08 -10.27
CA ALA A 168 14.19 6.21 -8.94
C ALA A 168 13.09 7.29 -8.91
N ALA A 169 13.31 8.43 -9.58
CA ALA A 169 12.31 9.49 -9.69
C ALA A 169 11.08 9.03 -10.50
N HIS A 170 11.28 8.25 -11.56
CA HIS A 170 10.20 7.68 -12.36
C HIS A 170 9.31 6.73 -11.54
N GLU A 171 9.90 5.88 -10.70
CA GLU A 171 9.15 5.00 -9.78
C GLU A 171 8.23 5.81 -8.86
N ALA A 172 8.75 6.89 -8.27
CA ALA A 172 7.95 7.81 -7.46
C ALA A 172 6.83 8.48 -8.26
N ALA A 173 7.06 8.84 -9.53
CA ALA A 173 6.05 9.46 -10.39
C ALA A 173 4.90 8.49 -10.71
N VAL A 174 5.21 7.22 -11.02
CA VAL A 174 4.20 6.17 -11.27
C VAL A 174 3.30 5.98 -10.03
N ALA A 175 3.89 5.89 -8.84
CA ALA A 175 3.12 5.74 -7.60
C ALA A 175 2.22 6.95 -7.30
N ARG A 176 2.69 8.18 -7.60
CA ARG A 176 1.87 9.39 -7.48
C ARG A 176 0.70 9.39 -8.46
N SER A 177 0.95 9.03 -9.73
CA SER A 177 -0.10 8.92 -10.75
C SER A 177 -1.17 7.92 -10.34
N ALA A 178 -0.77 6.73 -9.85
CA ALA A 178 -1.72 5.72 -9.40
C ALA A 178 -2.62 6.23 -8.24
N LYS A 179 -2.05 6.99 -7.30
CA LYS A 179 -2.81 7.64 -6.23
C LYS A 179 -3.78 8.69 -6.77
N GLU A 180 -3.36 9.52 -7.72
CA GLU A 180 -4.20 10.54 -8.34
C GLU A 180 -5.35 9.92 -9.15
N ASP A 181 -5.10 8.83 -9.88
CA ASP A 181 -6.13 8.15 -10.65
C ASP A 181 -7.14 7.45 -9.72
N ALA A 182 -6.68 6.87 -8.61
CA ALA A 182 -7.57 6.34 -7.57
C ALA A 182 -8.44 7.44 -6.94
N LEU A 183 -7.88 8.64 -6.73
CA LEU A 183 -8.65 9.80 -6.23
C LEU A 183 -9.72 10.23 -7.23
N LYS A 184 -9.38 10.35 -8.52
CA LYS A 184 -10.35 10.69 -9.57
C LYS A 184 -11.48 9.66 -9.64
N ALA A 185 -11.16 8.37 -9.50
CA ALA A 185 -12.16 7.30 -9.48
C ALA A 185 -13.09 7.41 -8.25
N LEU A 186 -12.53 7.73 -7.08
CA LEU A 186 -13.31 8.00 -5.86
C LEU A 186 -14.23 9.20 -6.03
N ASP A 187 -13.73 10.31 -6.58
CA ASP A 187 -14.52 11.51 -6.82
C ASP A 187 -15.64 11.27 -7.84
N ALA A 188 -15.36 10.51 -8.90
CA ALA A 188 -16.36 10.08 -9.87
C ALA A 188 -17.45 9.23 -9.22
N ALA A 189 -17.08 8.23 -8.41
CA ALA A 189 -18.04 7.39 -7.70
C ALA A 189 -18.91 8.20 -6.71
N LYS A 190 -18.31 9.16 -5.99
CA LYS A 190 -19.03 10.07 -5.08
C LYS A 190 -20.00 10.96 -5.86
N LYS A 191 -19.57 11.48 -7.01
CA LYS A 191 -20.41 12.30 -7.87
C LYS A 191 -21.60 11.52 -8.42
N GLU A 192 -21.38 10.29 -8.90
CA GLU A 192 -22.47 9.42 -9.38
C GLU A 192 -23.47 9.09 -8.29
N LEU A 193 -22.99 8.79 -7.07
CA LEU A 193 -23.86 8.59 -5.92
C LEU A 193 -24.70 9.84 -5.64
N ALA A 194 -24.07 11.02 -5.56
CA ALA A 194 -24.78 12.28 -5.29
C ALA A 194 -25.80 12.64 -6.40
N ASP A 195 -25.45 12.40 -7.67
CA ASP A 195 -26.35 12.64 -8.79
C ASP A 195 -27.52 11.63 -8.79
N ALA A 196 -27.28 10.38 -8.39
CA ALA A 196 -28.33 9.37 -8.24
C ALA A 196 -29.25 9.64 -7.03
N GLU A 197 -28.72 10.11 -5.91
CA GLU A 197 -29.50 10.54 -4.74
C GLU A 197 -30.41 11.73 -5.11
N LYS A 198 -29.89 12.72 -5.86
CA LYS A 198 -30.69 13.83 -6.40
C LYS A 198 -31.75 13.36 -7.40
N ALA A 199 -31.39 12.46 -8.32
CA ALA A 199 -32.28 11.97 -9.37
C ALA A 199 -33.34 10.98 -8.86
N ALA A 200 -33.07 10.27 -7.77
CA ALA A 200 -34.03 9.41 -7.09
C ALA A 200 -35.18 10.19 -6.43
N GLY A 201 -35.14 11.52 -6.50
CA GLY A 201 -36.22 12.35 -5.98
C GLY A 201 -36.34 12.18 -4.48
N GLU A 202 -35.23 12.33 -3.74
CA GLU A 202 -35.35 12.84 -2.38
C GLU A 202 -35.84 14.30 -2.52
N LYS A 203 -37.16 14.48 -2.68
CA LYS A 203 -37.77 15.72 -2.23
C LYS A 203 -37.28 15.88 -0.80
N ASP A 204 -36.70 17.02 -0.44
CA ASP A 204 -36.40 17.35 0.95
C ASP A 204 -37.69 17.18 1.76
N CYS A 205 -37.90 15.99 2.30
CA CYS A 205 -39.06 15.67 3.11
C CYS A 205 -38.86 16.50 4.37
N ALA A 206 -39.75 17.48 4.59
CA ALA A 206 -39.61 18.38 5.71
C ALA A 206 -39.62 17.58 7.03
N ARG A 207 -38.84 18.03 8.01
CA ARG A 207 -38.99 17.52 9.37
C ARG A 207 -40.31 18.02 9.95
N ASP A 208 -41.13 17.12 10.45
CA ASP A 208 -42.44 17.44 11.01
C ASP A 208 -42.79 16.52 12.20
N ASP A 209 -43.97 16.75 12.78
CA ASP A 209 -44.47 16.04 13.95
C ASP A 209 -45.40 14.87 13.60
N VAL A 210 -45.47 14.44 12.32
CA VAL A 210 -46.37 13.37 11.86
C VAL A 210 -45.95 12.00 12.41
N LEU A 211 -44.66 11.85 12.71
CA LEU A 211 -44.12 10.69 13.39
C LEU A 211 -43.60 11.08 14.77
N ALA A 212 -44.19 10.49 15.82
CA ALA A 212 -43.62 10.50 17.15
C ALA A 212 -42.76 9.24 17.33
N VAL A 213 -41.57 9.41 17.91
CA VAL A 213 -40.63 8.31 18.13
C VAL A 213 -40.27 8.20 19.61
N SER A 214 -40.02 6.98 20.06
CA SER A 214 -39.47 6.73 21.40
C SER A 214 -38.58 5.50 21.37
N MET A 215 -37.54 5.51 22.20
CA MET A 215 -36.63 4.38 22.34
C MET A 215 -36.50 4.00 23.81
N THR A 216 -36.45 2.70 24.06
CA THR A 216 -36.23 2.13 25.40
C THR A 216 -35.38 0.88 25.26
N GLY A 217 -34.63 0.52 26.30
CA GLY A 217 -33.93 -0.75 26.33
C GLY A 217 -33.02 -0.92 27.54
N PRO A 218 -32.21 -1.98 27.55
CA PRO A 218 -31.31 -2.28 28.65
C PRO A 218 -30.18 -1.24 28.76
N LYS A 219 -29.75 -0.97 29.99
CA LYS A 219 -28.62 -0.07 30.28
C LYS A 219 -27.26 -0.77 30.30
N ALA A 220 -27.24 -2.10 30.24
CA ALA A 220 -26.02 -2.89 30.18
C ALA A 220 -26.23 -4.16 29.34
N ILE A 221 -25.17 -4.59 28.67
CA ILE A 221 -25.07 -5.86 27.95
C ILE A 221 -23.73 -6.50 28.32
N GLU A 222 -23.73 -7.76 28.71
CA GLU A 222 -22.51 -8.50 29.00
C GLU A 222 -21.85 -8.97 27.69
N ALA A 223 -20.52 -8.99 27.65
CA ALA A 223 -19.77 -9.57 26.54
C ALA A 223 -20.17 -11.05 26.35
N GLY A 224 -20.48 -11.44 25.11
CA GLY A 224 -21.06 -12.75 24.78
C GLY A 224 -22.59 -12.82 24.95
N GLY A 225 -23.21 -11.75 25.45
CA GLY A 225 -24.65 -11.64 25.66
C GLY A 225 -25.38 -10.83 24.58
N SER A 226 -26.68 -10.63 24.80
CA SER A 226 -27.50 -9.77 23.95
C SER A 226 -28.56 -9.01 24.76
N GLY A 227 -28.90 -7.81 24.30
CA GLY A 227 -29.96 -6.96 24.84
C GLY A 227 -30.95 -6.57 23.75
N VAL A 228 -32.23 -6.43 24.10
CA VAL A 228 -33.28 -6.02 23.15
C VAL A 228 -33.79 -4.63 23.51
N PHE A 229 -33.58 -3.68 22.60
CA PHE A 229 -34.15 -2.35 22.62
C PHE A 229 -35.46 -2.33 21.84
N THR A 230 -36.37 -1.43 22.20
CA THR A 230 -37.61 -1.20 21.47
C THR A 230 -37.61 0.24 20.98
N TYR A 231 -37.63 0.39 19.66
CA TYR A 231 -37.84 1.67 18.98
C TYR A 231 -39.28 1.71 18.46
N ARG A 232 -40.11 2.56 19.07
CA ARG A 232 -41.51 2.74 18.70
C ARG A 232 -41.64 3.96 17.80
N VAL A 233 -42.35 3.78 16.68
CA VAL A 233 -42.74 4.85 15.77
C VAL A 233 -44.26 4.91 15.71
N THR A 234 -44.82 6.09 15.97
CA THR A 234 -46.27 6.34 16.03
C THR A 234 -46.65 7.38 14.98
N ASN A 235 -47.63 7.05 14.14
CA ASN A 235 -48.25 7.99 13.22
C ASN A 235 -49.26 8.85 13.98
N THR A 236 -48.97 10.14 14.16
CA THR A 236 -49.81 11.10 14.88
C THR A 236 -50.84 11.77 13.97
N SER A 237 -50.78 11.51 12.65
CA SER A 237 -51.67 12.12 11.67
C SER A 237 -52.93 11.29 11.38
N GLU A 238 -53.89 11.92 10.71
CA GLU A 238 -55.13 11.28 10.25
C GLU A 238 -54.99 10.51 8.92
N ARG A 239 -53.79 10.52 8.31
CA ARG A 239 -53.51 9.85 7.02
C ARG A 239 -52.77 8.54 7.20
N THR A 240 -52.97 7.63 6.27
CA THR A 240 -52.19 6.37 6.20
C THR A 240 -50.81 6.67 5.61
N LEU A 241 -49.77 6.15 6.26
CA LEU A 241 -48.39 6.20 5.81
C LEU A 241 -48.05 4.84 5.20
N GLU A 242 -47.92 4.78 3.88
CA GLU A 242 -47.71 3.52 3.15
C GLU A 242 -46.34 2.91 3.42
N LYS A 243 -45.34 3.77 3.63
CA LYS A 243 -43.97 3.37 3.89
C LYS A 243 -43.40 4.25 4.98
N VAL A 244 -42.98 3.61 6.06
CA VAL A 244 -42.21 4.21 7.15
C VAL A 244 -40.88 3.45 7.22
N THR A 245 -39.77 4.17 7.05
CA THR A 245 -38.43 3.59 7.05
C THR A 245 -37.48 4.33 7.98
N SER A 246 -36.54 3.59 8.56
CA SER A 246 -35.45 4.15 9.37
C SER A 246 -34.23 3.23 9.28
N SER A 247 -33.09 3.70 9.74
CA SER A 247 -31.85 2.94 9.84
C SER A 247 -31.33 2.98 11.27
N ALA A 248 -30.91 1.83 11.78
CA ALA A 248 -30.38 1.69 13.13
C ALA A 248 -28.92 1.24 13.08
N PHE A 249 -28.14 1.75 14.03
CA PHE A 249 -26.70 1.57 14.15
C PHE A 249 -26.33 1.27 15.59
N ALA A 250 -25.54 0.23 15.83
CA ALA A 250 -25.03 -0.13 17.14
C ALA A 250 -23.51 -0.30 17.09
N PHE A 251 -22.79 0.37 18.00
CA PHE A 251 -21.34 0.32 18.09
C PHE A 251 -20.85 0.42 19.53
N GLY A 252 -19.67 -0.11 19.79
CA GLY A 252 -18.90 0.16 21.00
C GLY A 252 -17.95 1.35 20.79
N TRP A 253 -17.37 1.87 21.86
CA TRP A 253 -16.31 2.88 21.78
C TRP A 253 -14.94 2.24 22.03
N ASP A 254 -13.95 2.54 21.19
CA ASP A 254 -12.53 2.31 21.49
C ASP A 254 -11.83 3.67 21.60
N ARG A 255 -11.60 4.11 22.84
CA ARG A 255 -11.09 5.45 23.18
C ARG A 255 -11.94 6.58 22.61
N ILE A 256 -11.64 7.03 21.38
CA ILE A 256 -12.31 8.11 20.65
C ILE A 256 -12.94 7.65 19.33
N GLU A 257 -12.74 6.40 18.92
CA GLU A 257 -13.24 5.83 17.67
C GLU A 257 -14.43 4.89 17.93
N GLN A 258 -15.34 4.80 16.96
CA GLN A 258 -16.46 3.87 16.99
C GLN A 258 -15.97 2.49 16.53
N ASP A 259 -16.16 1.45 17.35
CA ASP A 259 -15.84 0.06 17.02
C ASP A 259 -17.11 -0.75 16.73
N TRP A 260 -17.25 -1.15 15.47
CA TRP A 260 -18.39 -1.88 14.94
C TRP A 260 -18.12 -3.39 14.83
N ARG A 261 -16.87 -3.83 15.09
CA ARG A 261 -16.43 -5.20 14.77
C ARG A 261 -17.09 -6.26 15.64
N HIS A 262 -17.38 -5.89 16.89
CA HIS A 262 -17.82 -6.77 17.98
C HIS A 262 -19.29 -6.60 18.38
N VAL A 263 -20.02 -5.73 17.69
CA VAL A 263 -21.43 -5.44 17.96
C VAL A 263 -22.28 -5.83 16.75
N HIS A 264 -23.30 -6.63 16.98
CA HIS A 264 -24.20 -7.14 15.95
C HIS A 264 -25.62 -6.65 16.19
N LEU A 265 -26.29 -6.20 15.13
CA LEU A 265 -27.65 -5.68 15.21
C LEU A 265 -28.60 -6.55 14.38
N ALA A 266 -29.66 -7.02 15.04
CA ALA A 266 -30.78 -7.69 14.39
C ALA A 266 -32.08 -6.98 14.77
N TRP A 267 -33.09 -7.05 13.92
CA TRP A 267 -34.37 -6.41 14.18
C TRP A 267 -35.57 -7.32 13.90
N SER A 268 -36.70 -7.06 14.55
CA SER A 268 -37.99 -7.66 14.24
C SER A 268 -39.12 -6.67 14.55
N SER A 269 -40.30 -6.89 13.96
CA SER A 269 -41.51 -6.11 14.24
C SER A 269 -42.74 -7.01 14.20
N ALA A 270 -43.92 -6.47 14.49
CA ALA A 270 -45.17 -7.22 14.33
C ALA A 270 -45.40 -7.64 12.86
N ASP A 271 -45.02 -6.79 11.90
CA ASP A 271 -45.14 -7.06 10.47
C ASP A 271 -44.03 -7.98 9.93
N SER A 272 -42.91 -8.06 10.66
CA SER A 272 -41.75 -8.91 10.33
C SER A 272 -41.28 -9.64 11.59
N PRO A 273 -42.01 -10.69 12.02
CA PRO A 273 -41.78 -11.34 13.32
C PRO A 273 -40.50 -12.19 13.37
N LYS A 274 -39.93 -12.52 12.21
CA LYS A 274 -38.63 -13.20 12.13
C LYS A 274 -37.51 -12.19 12.26
N TRP A 275 -36.52 -12.48 13.11
CA TRP A 275 -35.32 -11.67 13.26
C TRP A 275 -34.60 -11.50 11.91
N GLN A 276 -34.48 -10.26 11.48
CA GLN A 276 -33.72 -9.83 10.33
C GLN A 276 -32.35 -9.37 10.82
N THR A 277 -31.29 -10.01 10.33
CA THR A 277 -29.92 -9.56 10.60
C THR A 277 -29.54 -8.53 9.55
N GLY A 278 -29.12 -7.34 9.95
CA GLY A 278 -28.36 -6.48 9.04
C GLY A 278 -26.87 -6.78 9.15
N GLY A 279 -26.04 -6.00 8.45
CA GLY A 279 -24.58 -6.12 8.56
C GLY A 279 -24.07 -5.86 10.00
N LYS A 280 -22.75 -5.94 10.21
CA LYS A 280 -22.12 -5.65 11.51
C LYS A 280 -22.61 -4.29 12.04
N GLY A 281 -23.33 -4.30 13.16
CA GLY A 281 -23.89 -3.10 13.79
C GLY A 281 -24.97 -2.33 13.02
N TYR A 282 -25.58 -2.86 11.95
CA TYR A 282 -26.54 -2.09 11.12
C TYR A 282 -27.89 -2.81 10.94
N ALA A 283 -28.99 -2.07 10.82
CA ALA A 283 -30.32 -2.60 10.49
C ALA A 283 -31.17 -1.59 9.71
N HIS A 284 -31.88 -2.05 8.67
CA HIS A 284 -32.88 -1.25 7.95
C HIS A 284 -34.29 -1.62 8.39
N LEU A 285 -35.04 -0.64 8.88
CA LEU A 285 -36.38 -0.81 9.45
C LEU A 285 -37.43 -0.37 8.44
N SER A 286 -38.49 -1.17 8.28
CA SER A 286 -39.61 -0.83 7.40
C SER A 286 -40.94 -1.34 7.95
N SER A 287 -41.99 -0.52 7.84
CA SER A 287 -43.37 -0.87 8.16
C SER A 287 -44.33 0.09 7.45
N ALA A 288 -45.64 -0.17 7.55
CA ALA A 288 -46.70 0.72 7.12
C ALA A 288 -47.56 1.09 8.33
N LEU A 289 -47.99 2.35 8.44
CA LEU A 289 -48.75 2.84 9.60
C LEU A 289 -50.10 3.42 9.19
N LYS A 290 -51.17 2.88 9.77
CA LYS A 290 -52.51 3.47 9.71
C LYS A 290 -52.57 4.76 10.54
N PRO A 291 -53.60 5.61 10.36
CA PRO A 291 -53.84 6.77 11.22
C PRO A 291 -53.85 6.38 12.71
N GLY A 292 -53.12 7.10 13.55
CA GLY A 292 -52.96 6.78 14.98
C GLY A 292 -52.22 5.48 15.30
N GLY A 293 -51.78 4.74 14.28
CA GLY A 293 -51.11 3.45 14.43
C GLY A 293 -49.68 3.59 14.94
N SER A 294 -49.17 2.53 15.58
CA SER A 294 -47.78 2.45 16.03
C SER A 294 -47.15 1.12 15.64
N VAL A 295 -45.84 1.16 15.38
CA VAL A 295 -45.03 -0.04 15.19
C VAL A 295 -43.88 -0.04 16.19
N ASP A 296 -43.64 -1.20 16.79
CA ASP A 296 -42.48 -1.45 17.65
C ASP A 296 -41.45 -2.24 16.86
N PHE A 297 -40.31 -1.61 16.57
CA PHE A 297 -39.12 -2.28 16.07
C PHE A 297 -38.30 -2.76 17.27
N LYS A 298 -38.24 -4.08 17.46
CA LYS A 298 -37.37 -4.73 18.43
C LYS A 298 -35.98 -4.83 17.83
N LEU A 299 -34.99 -4.22 18.47
CA LEU A 299 -33.59 -4.14 18.05
C LEU A 299 -32.74 -4.97 19.02
N ARG A 300 -32.30 -6.15 18.59
CA ARG A 300 -31.41 -7.01 19.38
C ARG A 300 -29.97 -6.66 19.08
N VAL A 301 -29.29 -6.09 20.07
CA VAL A 301 -27.85 -5.84 20.07
C VAL A 301 -27.16 -7.03 20.72
N SER A 302 -26.23 -7.67 20.02
CA SER A 302 -25.42 -8.79 20.55
C SER A 302 -23.95 -8.39 20.55
N VAL A 303 -23.22 -8.80 21.58
CA VAL A 303 -21.82 -8.42 21.78
C VAL A 303 -20.95 -9.67 21.81
N ASP A 304 -19.83 -9.65 21.10
CA ASP A 304 -18.89 -10.78 21.09
C ASP A 304 -18.28 -11.03 22.49
N ALA A 305 -17.96 -12.28 22.81
CA ALA A 305 -17.45 -12.67 24.13
C ALA A 305 -16.11 -12.03 24.51
N GLU A 306 -15.28 -11.72 23.52
CA GLU A 306 -13.93 -11.14 23.72
C GLU A 306 -13.94 -9.62 23.87
N THR A 307 -15.13 -8.99 23.82
CA THR A 307 -15.24 -7.54 23.89
C THR A 307 -14.80 -7.03 25.27
N GLU A 308 -13.87 -6.08 25.30
CA GLU A 308 -13.46 -5.40 26.53
C GLU A 308 -14.58 -4.50 27.08
N SER A 309 -14.47 -4.11 28.34
CA SER A 309 -15.48 -3.24 28.95
C SER A 309 -15.44 -1.85 28.32
N THR A 310 -16.55 -1.43 27.72
CA THR A 310 -16.66 -0.12 27.08
C THR A 310 -18.09 0.42 27.11
N LYS A 311 -18.29 1.65 26.66
CA LYS A 311 -19.62 2.20 26.38
C LYS A 311 -20.10 1.69 25.03
N GLY A 312 -21.36 1.33 24.94
CA GLY A 312 -22.06 1.05 23.70
C GLY A 312 -23.12 2.10 23.43
N GLU A 313 -23.37 2.37 22.15
CA GLU A 313 -24.42 3.25 21.68
C GLU A 313 -25.31 2.53 20.67
N LEU A 314 -26.60 2.80 20.76
CA LEU A 314 -27.59 2.46 19.76
C LEU A 314 -28.20 3.77 19.26
N VAL A 315 -28.02 4.03 17.97
CA VAL A 315 -28.54 5.21 17.28
C VAL A 315 -29.53 4.74 16.22
N VAL A 316 -30.69 5.39 16.15
CA VAL A 316 -31.69 5.14 15.13
C VAL A 316 -31.99 6.46 14.43
N ASP A 317 -31.78 6.51 13.13
CA ASP A 317 -32.06 7.71 12.33
C ASP A 317 -33.54 8.10 12.44
N PRO A 318 -33.86 9.40 12.35
CA PRO A 318 -35.24 9.84 12.29
C PRO A 318 -36.05 9.08 11.24
N ALA A 319 -37.21 8.57 11.63
CA ALA A 319 -38.05 7.80 10.74
C ALA A 319 -38.57 8.68 9.59
N ARG A 320 -38.51 8.15 8.37
CA ARG A 320 -39.01 8.80 7.16
C ARG A 320 -40.32 8.15 6.75
N TYR A 321 -41.26 8.93 6.26
CA TYR A 321 -42.50 8.40 5.71
C TYR A 321 -42.82 8.94 4.32
N SER A 322 -43.60 8.17 3.57
CA SER A 322 -44.36 8.63 2.41
C SER A 322 -45.82 8.23 2.55
N ASP A 323 -46.72 9.10 2.12
CA ASP A 323 -48.16 8.84 2.09
C ASP A 323 -48.68 8.52 0.68
N THR A 324 -49.97 8.18 0.60
CA THR A 324 -50.68 7.81 -0.64
C THR A 324 -50.78 8.95 -1.65
N THR A 325 -50.51 10.20 -1.25
CA THR A 325 -50.56 11.40 -2.11
C THR A 325 -49.20 11.77 -2.70
N GLY A 326 -48.15 11.02 -2.33
CA GLY A 326 -46.77 11.32 -2.71
C GLY A 326 -46.17 12.47 -1.89
N SER A 327 -46.78 12.83 -0.76
CA SER A 327 -46.18 13.67 0.28
C SER A 327 -45.25 12.83 1.14
N CYS A 328 -44.17 13.44 1.63
CA CYS A 328 -43.19 12.77 2.48
C CYS A 328 -42.72 13.70 3.59
N GLY A 329 -42.31 13.09 4.71
CA GLY A 329 -41.77 13.82 5.85
C GLY A 329 -40.77 12.97 6.62
N VAL A 330 -40.06 13.62 7.53
CA VAL A 330 -39.09 12.99 8.43
C VAL A 330 -39.48 13.35 9.87
N ALA A 331 -39.41 12.39 10.78
CA ALA A 331 -39.56 12.66 12.20
C ALA A 331 -38.55 13.73 12.64
N LYS A 332 -38.91 14.59 13.60
CA LYS A 332 -37.95 15.56 14.14
C LYS A 332 -36.78 14.88 14.83
N ASP A 333 -37.09 13.80 15.56
CA ASP A 333 -36.18 13.06 16.41
C ASP A 333 -35.93 11.65 15.87
N GLY A 334 -34.81 11.07 16.30
CA GLY A 334 -34.46 9.67 16.12
C GLY A 334 -34.50 8.91 17.45
N GLY A 335 -33.96 7.70 17.46
CA GLY A 335 -33.70 6.94 18.68
C GLY A 335 -32.25 7.11 19.14
N TYR A 336 -32.04 7.31 20.43
CA TYR A 336 -30.70 7.28 21.03
C TYR A 336 -30.70 6.60 22.40
N GLU A 337 -29.85 5.59 22.58
CA GLU A 337 -29.63 4.93 23.87
C GLU A 337 -28.14 4.64 24.07
N GLN A 338 -27.71 4.82 25.31
CA GLN A 338 -26.38 4.43 25.79
C GLN A 338 -26.52 3.23 26.72
N PHE A 339 -25.58 2.30 26.61
CA PHE A 339 -25.47 1.16 27.50
C PHE A 339 -24.00 0.86 27.82
N VAL A 340 -23.76 0.10 28.88
CA VAL A 340 -22.42 -0.39 29.23
C VAL A 340 -22.23 -1.79 28.68
N ILE A 341 -21.14 -2.00 27.96
CA ILE A 341 -20.63 -3.33 27.63
C ILE A 341 -19.74 -3.76 28.79
N SER A 342 -20.16 -4.78 29.53
CA SER A 342 -19.40 -5.31 30.65
C SER A 342 -18.63 -6.55 30.21
N HIS A 343 -17.32 -6.56 30.42
CA HIS A 343 -16.52 -7.75 30.18
C HIS A 343 -16.89 -8.84 31.20
N ARG A 344 -17.08 -10.07 30.73
CA ARG A 344 -17.17 -11.24 31.60
C ARG A 344 -15.74 -11.68 31.91
N PRO A 345 -15.24 -11.60 33.15
CA PRO A 345 -14.00 -12.28 33.49
C PRO A 345 -14.22 -13.76 33.15
N GLY A 346 -13.29 -14.36 32.40
CA GLY A 346 -13.35 -15.78 32.09
C GLY A 346 -13.65 -16.56 33.36
N GLU A 347 -14.74 -17.31 33.35
CA GLU A 347 -15.00 -18.29 34.39
C GLU A 347 -13.76 -19.20 34.43
N PRO A 348 -13.11 -19.38 35.61
CA PRO A 348 -11.93 -20.21 35.67
C PRO A 348 -12.30 -21.56 35.08
N ALA A 349 -11.50 -22.02 34.11
CA ALA A 349 -11.69 -23.32 33.49
C ALA A 349 -11.88 -24.35 34.62
N PRO A 350 -12.89 -25.23 34.54
CA PRO A 350 -13.04 -26.28 35.54
C PRO A 350 -11.74 -27.06 35.57
N ASP A 351 -11.15 -27.09 36.76
CA ASP A 351 -9.88 -27.73 37.03
C ASP A 351 -9.97 -29.17 36.52
N LYS A 352 -9.03 -29.55 35.65
CA LYS A 352 -8.94 -30.91 35.18
C LYS A 352 -8.38 -31.75 36.33
N GLY A 353 -9.30 -32.40 37.03
CA GLY A 353 -9.06 -33.72 37.61
C GLY A 353 -9.23 -33.80 39.12
N SER A 354 -10.19 -34.61 39.54
CA SER A 354 -9.93 -35.65 40.54
C SER A 354 -11.09 -36.64 40.53
N GLU A 355 -10.87 -37.76 39.85
CA GLU A 355 -11.54 -39.01 40.22
C GLU A 355 -11.16 -39.37 41.65
N GLU A 356 -12.17 -39.77 42.42
CA GLU A 356 -12.04 -40.35 43.73
C GLU A 356 -11.15 -41.59 43.69
N GLY A 357 -10.00 -41.51 44.37
CA GLY A 357 -9.22 -42.66 44.81
C GLY A 357 -9.01 -42.58 46.30
N SER A 358 -9.82 -43.31 47.06
CA SER A 358 -9.74 -43.39 48.53
C SER A 358 -8.53 -44.18 49.00
N ASP A 359 -7.89 -43.62 50.04
CA ASP A 359 -7.33 -44.29 51.22
C ASP A 359 -6.11 -45.25 51.06
N LYS A 360 -4.92 -44.79 51.50
CA LYS A 360 -4.26 -45.21 52.76
C LYS A 360 -2.78 -44.84 52.80
N GLY A 361 -2.39 -44.21 53.91
CA GLY A 361 -1.31 -44.75 54.73
C GLY A 361 0.13 -44.26 54.51
N SER A 362 0.56 -43.45 55.49
CA SER A 362 1.86 -43.53 56.15
C SER A 362 3.15 -43.12 55.39
N GLY A 363 3.80 -42.07 55.93
CA GLY A 363 5.21 -42.20 56.28
C GLY A 363 6.17 -41.11 55.80
N LYS A 364 6.57 -40.25 56.75
CA LYS A 364 7.94 -39.77 57.05
C LYS A 364 8.80 -39.07 55.97
N GLY A 365 9.33 -37.91 56.39
CA GLY A 365 10.66 -37.37 56.04
C GLY A 365 10.61 -36.26 55.00
N SER A 366 10.84 -34.98 55.33
CA SER A 366 12.18 -34.35 55.55
C SER A 366 13.09 -34.55 54.33
N GLY A 367 13.64 -33.55 53.66
CA GLY A 367 13.68 -32.10 53.88
C GLY A 367 14.39 -31.41 52.71
N ASN A 368 14.59 -30.10 52.85
CA ASN A 368 15.37 -29.21 51.99
C ASN A 368 16.74 -29.79 51.58
N GLY A 369 17.23 -29.34 50.42
CA GLY A 369 18.65 -29.46 50.07
C GLY A 369 18.95 -28.85 48.71
N ASP A 370 19.62 -27.70 48.76
CA ASP A 370 20.15 -26.92 47.66
C ASP A 370 21.16 -27.65 46.75
N THR A 371 21.53 -26.93 45.69
CA THR A 371 22.82 -26.90 44.96
C THR A 371 22.92 -27.66 43.63
N ALA A 372 23.06 -26.82 42.58
CA ALA A 372 24.09 -26.82 41.54
C ALA A 372 24.70 -28.15 41.08
N GLU A 373 24.74 -28.37 39.77
CA GLU A 373 25.97 -28.12 38.99
C GLU A 373 25.77 -28.33 37.49
N GLN A 374 26.72 -27.77 36.76
CA GLN A 374 26.78 -27.52 35.34
C GLN A 374 27.70 -28.56 34.68
N GLY A 375 27.33 -29.02 33.48
CA GLY A 375 28.29 -29.48 32.47
C GLY A 375 28.44 -30.99 32.28
N GLY A 376 28.47 -31.40 31.02
CA GLY A 376 28.84 -32.76 30.63
C GLY A 376 28.34 -33.13 29.23
N SER A 377 29.09 -32.77 28.20
CA SER A 377 28.96 -33.35 26.87
C SER A 377 29.47 -34.80 26.88
N SER A 378 28.88 -35.66 26.05
CA SER A 378 29.61 -36.75 25.40
C SER A 378 28.83 -37.25 24.19
N GLN A 379 29.56 -37.27 23.08
CA GLN A 379 29.21 -37.90 21.81
C GLN A 379 29.27 -39.42 21.93
N ALA A 380 28.55 -40.11 21.06
CA ALA A 380 29.08 -41.29 20.38
C ALA A 380 28.42 -41.49 19.00
N PRO A 381 29.14 -42.09 18.04
CA PRO A 381 28.98 -41.92 16.60
C PRO A 381 28.43 -43.19 15.92
N VAL A 382 28.32 -43.23 14.58
CA VAL A 382 29.04 -44.21 13.71
C VAL A 382 28.73 -44.05 12.21
N THR A 383 29.82 -44.11 11.41
CA THR A 383 30.02 -44.73 10.07
C THR A 383 29.15 -44.31 8.87
N GLY A 384 29.68 -44.05 7.67
CA GLY A 384 30.99 -44.37 7.09
C GLY A 384 30.78 -44.86 5.65
N GLY A 385 31.52 -44.30 4.68
CA GLY A 385 31.36 -44.64 3.26
C GLY A 385 32.36 -43.92 2.36
N THR A 386 33.61 -44.35 2.45
CA THR A 386 34.82 -43.99 1.71
C THR A 386 34.80 -44.25 0.20
N SER A 387 35.46 -43.36 -0.55
CA SER A 387 36.57 -43.64 -1.51
C SER A 387 36.67 -42.44 -2.46
N GLY A 388 37.80 -41.79 -2.72
CA GLY A 388 39.18 -42.01 -2.32
C GLY A 388 40.07 -41.32 -3.36
N THR A 389 41.04 -40.55 -2.86
CA THR A 389 42.40 -40.39 -3.42
C THR A 389 42.49 -39.62 -4.75
N SER A 390 43.28 -38.58 -4.97
CA SER A 390 44.50 -37.99 -4.40
C SER A 390 44.69 -36.67 -5.18
N GLY A 391 45.03 -35.51 -4.63
CA GLY A 391 46.19 -35.24 -3.78
C GLY A 391 47.17 -34.38 -4.58
N THR A 392 47.33 -33.11 -4.20
CA THR A 392 48.59 -32.33 -4.07
C THR A 392 48.39 -30.85 -4.40
N SER A 393 48.39 -30.06 -3.32
CA SER A 393 49.15 -28.82 -3.07
C SER A 393 49.46 -27.84 -4.20
N GLY A 394 49.13 -26.57 -3.97
CA GLY A 394 49.76 -25.44 -4.64
C GLY A 394 48.98 -24.14 -4.49
N ASP A 395 49.52 -23.22 -3.69
CA ASP A 395 49.11 -21.82 -3.59
C ASP A 395 48.98 -21.15 -4.97
N ALA A 396 47.99 -20.27 -5.13
CA ALA A 396 48.17 -18.92 -5.70
C ALA A 396 46.82 -18.24 -6.01
N LEU A 397 46.78 -16.97 -5.67
CA LEU A 397 45.78 -15.97 -6.00
C LEU A 397 45.63 -15.78 -7.53
N ALA A 398 44.40 -15.42 -7.91
CA ALA A 398 43.99 -14.64 -9.08
C ALA A 398 44.40 -15.14 -10.48
N THR A 399 43.41 -15.49 -11.30
CA THR A 399 43.08 -14.75 -12.55
C THR A 399 41.79 -15.29 -13.17
N THR A 400 41.03 -14.33 -13.69
CA THR A 400 39.77 -14.28 -14.43
C THR A 400 39.38 -15.41 -15.38
N GLY A 401 38.05 -15.62 -15.50
CA GLY A 401 37.34 -15.40 -16.77
C GLY A 401 36.86 -16.62 -17.58
N ALA A 402 35.54 -16.86 -17.50
CA ALA A 402 34.59 -17.30 -18.55
C ALA A 402 34.86 -18.64 -19.30
N ASP A 403 33.89 -19.53 -19.60
CA ASP A 403 32.75 -19.26 -20.47
C ASP A 403 31.75 -20.46 -20.61
N PHE A 404 30.48 -20.09 -20.85
CA PHE A 404 29.40 -20.71 -21.64
C PHE A 404 28.85 -22.16 -21.43
N SER A 405 27.50 -22.24 -21.34
CA SER A 405 26.60 -22.83 -22.39
C SER A 405 25.41 -23.61 -21.78
N THR A 406 24.18 -23.05 -21.80
CA THR A 406 23.00 -23.40 -22.65
C THR A 406 21.96 -24.36 -22.03
N LEU A 407 20.69 -23.89 -21.89
CA LEU A 407 19.42 -24.54 -22.31
C LEU A 407 18.18 -23.69 -21.90
N PRO A 408 16.94 -23.94 -22.41
CA PRO A 408 16.05 -22.93 -22.98
C PRO A 408 14.91 -22.49 -22.04
N ILE A 409 14.43 -21.25 -22.21
CA ILE A 409 13.21 -20.75 -21.55
C ILE A 409 12.06 -20.79 -22.56
N ALA A 410 11.09 -21.65 -22.28
CA ALA A 410 9.75 -21.64 -22.84
C ALA A 410 8.75 -21.39 -21.70
N LEU A 411 7.95 -20.32 -21.80
CA LEU A 411 6.58 -20.14 -21.25
C LEU A 411 6.19 -18.65 -21.50
N THR A 412 5.48 -18.29 -22.57
CA THR A 412 4.01 -18.22 -22.76
C THR A 412 3.22 -17.31 -21.80
N GLY A 413 2.73 -16.17 -22.33
CA GLY A 413 1.29 -15.81 -22.32
C GLY A 413 0.73 -14.81 -21.30
N GLY A 414 0.09 -13.73 -21.80
CA GLY A 414 -0.99 -12.95 -21.15
C GLY A 414 -0.66 -11.48 -20.82
N ALA A 415 -0.92 -10.49 -21.71
CA ALA A 415 -2.17 -9.68 -21.89
C ALA A 415 -2.45 -8.69 -20.73
N ALA A 416 -2.40 -7.35 -20.87
CA ALA A 416 -3.24 -6.39 -21.64
C ALA A 416 -4.61 -6.05 -20.97
N VAL A 417 -5.16 -4.87 -21.31
CA VAL A 417 -6.46 -4.21 -20.90
C VAL A 417 -6.35 -3.35 -19.61
N VAL A 418 -6.69 -2.05 -19.51
CA VAL A 418 -7.76 -1.21 -20.11
C VAL A 418 -7.31 0.26 -20.31
N LEU A 419 -7.37 0.74 -21.56
CA LEU A 419 -7.84 2.08 -21.92
C LEU A 419 -9.31 1.90 -22.37
N GLY A 420 -10.24 2.70 -21.85
CA GLY A 420 -11.65 2.61 -22.25
C GLY A 420 -12.44 3.86 -21.89
N ALA A 421 -12.88 4.57 -22.93
CA ALA A 421 -13.77 5.75 -22.98
C ALA A 421 -13.14 7.12 -22.62
N GLY A 422 -12.65 7.84 -23.64
CA GLY A 422 -12.34 9.27 -23.49
C GLY A 422 -11.44 9.96 -24.52
N ALA A 423 -11.21 9.42 -25.72
CA ALA A 423 -10.44 10.14 -26.75
C ALA A 423 -10.74 9.64 -28.18
N MET A 424 -11.91 9.99 -28.72
CA MET A 424 -12.19 9.89 -30.16
C MET A 424 -12.62 11.25 -30.74
N VAL A 425 -11.86 12.30 -30.43
CA VAL A 425 -11.86 13.55 -31.22
C VAL A 425 -10.44 14.10 -31.16
N LEU A 426 -9.82 14.29 -32.33
CA LEU A 426 -8.53 14.96 -32.63
C LEU A 426 -7.44 14.09 -33.28
N VAL A 427 -7.73 13.41 -34.39
CA VAL A 427 -6.73 13.25 -35.47
C VAL A 427 -7.41 13.31 -36.82
N ARG A 428 -7.63 14.53 -37.35
CA ARG A 428 -7.64 14.75 -38.80
C ARG A 428 -7.32 16.20 -39.13
N ARG A 429 -6.03 16.54 -39.12
CA ARG A 429 -5.36 17.38 -40.13
C ARG A 429 -3.96 17.76 -39.66
N ARG A 430 -2.94 17.12 -40.26
CA ARG A 430 -1.78 17.78 -40.88
C ARG A 430 -0.78 16.72 -41.34
N LYS A 431 -0.76 16.43 -42.64
CA LYS A 431 0.49 16.28 -43.40
C LYS A 431 0.23 16.43 -44.90
N ALA A 432 0.69 17.56 -45.42
CA ALA A 432 1.09 17.86 -46.79
C ALA A 432 1.62 19.30 -46.72
N GLY A 433 2.81 19.70 -47.12
CA GLY A 433 4.06 19.06 -47.54
C GLY A 433 5.12 20.17 -47.41
N ALA A 434 6.38 19.81 -47.25
CA ALA A 434 7.48 20.76 -47.40
C ALA A 434 7.71 20.97 -48.89
N ASP A 435 7.65 22.22 -49.35
CA ASP A 435 8.44 22.80 -50.43
C ASP A 435 8.22 24.33 -50.43
N ALA A 436 9.32 25.06 -50.63
CA ALA A 436 9.57 26.52 -50.54
C ALA A 436 10.05 27.06 -49.18
#